data_AF-A0A7D9M0E2-F1
#
_entry.id   AF-A0A7D9M0E2-F1
#
_cell.length_a   1.000
_cell.length_b   1.000
_cell.length_c   1.000
_cell.angle_alpha   90.00
_cell.angle_beta   90.00
_cell.angle_gamma   90.00
#
_symmetry.space_group_name_H-M   'P 1'
#
loop_
_entity.id
_entity.type
_entity.pdbx_description
1 polymer ?
#
loop_
_entity_poly.entity_id
_entity_poly.type
_entity_poly.pdbx_seq_one_letter_code
_entity_poly.pdbx_strand_id
1 'polypeptide(L)' 'MFNLVVLIDLKKAFDTVDHQILLRKLELYGIKGQALSFLNSYLSNRSQKCQINGFLSSEK' A
#
# COMPACT_ATOMS: atom_id res chain seq x y z
N MET A 1 1.47 -27.41 -29.65
CA MET A 1 1.92 -26.98 -28.31
C MET A 1 0.99 -25.87 -27.85
N PHE A 2 0.13 -26.15 -26.87
CA PHE A 2 -0.83 -25.16 -26.37
C PHE A 2 -0.23 -24.47 -25.15
N ASN A 3 -0.12 -23.15 -25.19
CA ASN A 3 0.17 -22.33 -24.01
C ASN A 3 -1.16 -21.82 -23.46
N LEU A 4 -1.39 -22.04 -22.16
CA LEU A 4 -2.53 -21.50 -21.44
C LEU A 4 -2.02 -20.41 -20.50
N VAL A 5 -2.64 -19.24 -20.53
CA VAL A 5 -2.31 -18.11 -19.66
C VAL A 5 -3.56 -17.73 -18.88
N VAL A 6 -3.41 -17.55 -17.57
CA VAL A 6 -4.45 -17.00 -16.70
C VAL A 6 -4.02 -15.59 -16.32
N LEU A 7 -4.87 -14.61 -16.63
CA LEU A 7 -4.66 -13.21 -16.27
C LEU A 7 -5.67 -12.83 -15.18
N ILE A 8 -5.18 -12.30 -14.08
CA ILE A 8 -6.00 -11.85 -12.94
C ILE A 8 -5.86 -10.34 -12.83
N ASP A 9 -7.00 -9.64 -12.88
CA ASP A 9 -7.07 -8.20 -12.63
C ASP A 9 -7.61 -7.95 -11.21
N LEU A 10 -6.76 -7.38 -10.35
CA LEU A 10 -7.11 -6.99 -8.99
C LEU A 10 -7.39 -5.49 -8.96
N LYS A 11 -8.66 -5.13 -8.75
CA LYS A 11 -9.02 -3.74 -8.52
C LYS A 11 -8.48 -3.24 -7.18
N LYS A 12 -8.04 -1.98 -7.17
CA LYS A 12 -7.64 -1.24 -5.95
C LYS A 12 -6.61 -2.01 -5.11
N ALA A 13 -5.55 -2.51 -5.72
CA ALA A 13 -4.51 -3.31 -5.05
C ALA A 13 -3.98 -2.69 -3.75
N PHE A 14 -3.90 -1.36 -3.65
CA PHE A 14 -3.48 -0.69 -2.42
C PHE A 14 -4.53 -0.67 -1.31
N ASP A 15 -5.82 -0.67 -1.66
CA ASP A 15 -6.92 -0.70 -0.69
C ASP A 15 -7.19 -2.13 -0.18
N THR A 16 -6.78 -3.15 -0.96
CA THR A 16 -7.07 -4.56 -0.66
C THR A 16 -5.94 -5.29 0.06
N VAL A 17 -4.71 -4.77 0.04
CA VAL A 17 -3.58 -5.39 0.73
C VAL A 17 -3.66 -5.11 2.23
N ASP A 18 -3.70 -6.18 3.02
CA ASP A 18 -3.56 -6.09 4.47
C ASP A 18 -2.16 -5.58 4.84
N HIS A 19 -2.11 -4.44 5.54
CA HIS A 19 -0.86 -3.78 5.88
C HIS A 19 0.00 -4.59 6.86
N GLN A 20 -0.60 -5.38 7.76
CA GLN A 20 0.14 -6.21 8.72
C GLN A 20 0.82 -7.38 8.02
N ILE A 21 0.09 -8.04 7.11
CA ILE A 21 0.65 -9.11 6.27
C ILE A 21 1.77 -8.57 5.39
N LEU A 22 1.59 -7.38 4.78
CA LEU A 22 2.62 -6.73 3.99
C LEU A 22 3.89 -6.46 4.81
N LEU A 23 3.77 -5.80 5.96
CA LEU A 23 4.92 -5.45 6.81
C LEU A 23 5.68 -6.70 7.28
N ARG A 24 4.96 -7.75 7.69
CA ARG A 24 5.58 -9.03 8.07
C ARG A 24 6.36 -9.65 6.90
N LYS A 25 5.83 -9.61 5.67
CA LYS A 25 6.54 -10.11 4.49
C LYS A 25 7.78 -9.29 4.19
N LEU A 26 7.70 -7.96 4.26
CA LEU A 26 8.85 -7.08 4.04
C LEU A 26 9.97 -7.33 5.05
N GLU A 27 9.63 -7.57 6.32
CA GLU A 27 10.58 -7.98 7.35
C GLU A 27 11.26 -9.32 7.03
N LEU A 28 10.48 -10.32 6.61
CA LEU A 28 10.98 -11.63 6.19
C LEU A 28 11.90 -11.53 4.96
N TYR A 29 11.66 -10.58 4.06
CA TYR A 29 12.52 -10.29 2.91
C TYR A 29 13.76 -9.47 3.26
N GLY A 30 13.94 -9.10 4.53
CA GLY A 30 15.14 -8.44 5.03
C GLY A 30 15.03 -6.92 5.18
N ILE A 31 13.86 -6.32 4.93
CA ILE A 31 13.63 -4.90 5.22
C ILE A 31 13.41 -4.76 6.74
N LYS A 32 14.37 -4.15 7.43
CA LYS A 32 14.38 -4.07 8.90
C LYS A 32 14.71 -2.67 9.40
N GLY A 33 14.62 -2.48 10.71
CA GLY A 33 15.02 -1.25 11.39
C GLY A 33 14.24 -0.03 10.90
N GLN A 34 14.95 1.06 10.63
CA GLN A 34 14.35 2.35 10.27
C GLN A 34 13.50 2.28 8.99
N ALA A 35 13.90 1.48 8.01
CA ALA A 35 13.13 1.32 6.77
C ALA A 35 11.77 0.68 7.04
N LEU A 36 11.72 -0.39 7.84
CA LEU A 36 10.48 -1.05 8.22
C LEU A 36 9.60 -0.14 9.10
N SER A 37 10.21 0.58 10.04
CA SER A 37 9.52 1.56 10.89
C SER A 37 8.89 2.69 10.07
N PHE A 38 9.63 3.23 9.10
CA PHE A 38 9.14 4.23 8.17
C PHE A 38 7.93 3.70 7.37
N LEU A 39 8.04 2.51 6.79
CA LEU A 39 6.94 1.88 6.06
C LEU A 39 5.72 1.64 6.95
N ASN A 40 5.92 1.18 8.18
CA ASN A 40 4.82 1.02 9.13
C ASN A 40 4.12 2.35 9.43
N SER A 41 4.89 3.43 9.69
CA SER A 41 4.31 4.76 9.92
C SER A 41 3.56 5.31 8.70
N TYR A 42 4.05 5.03 7.49
CA TYR A 42 3.43 5.46 6.25
C TYR A 42 2.12 4.71 5.95
N LEU A 43 2.06 3.43 6.29
CA LEU A 43 0.88 2.59 6.05
C LEU A 43 -0.17 2.69 7.17
N SER A 44 0.21 3.16 8.35
CA SER A 44 -0.70 3.29 9.51
C SER A 44 -1.38 4.65 9.56
N ASN A 45 -2.67 4.67 9.94
CA ASN A 45 -3.44 5.89 10.23
C ASN A 45 -3.35 6.97 9.14
N ARG A 46 -3.36 6.55 7.86
CA ARG A 46 -3.31 7.49 6.74
C ARG A 46 -4.57 8.36 6.72
N SER A 47 -4.37 9.67 6.76
CA SER A 47 -5.39 10.64 6.37
C SER A 47 -5.00 11.28 5.05
N GLN A 48 -6.02 11.74 4.31
CA GLN A 48 -5.82 12.31 2.98
C GLN A 48 -6.63 13.60 2.81
N LYS A 49 -6.00 14.58 2.14
CA LYS A 49 -6.60 15.83 1.69
C LYS A 49 -6.12 16.11 0.27
N CYS A 50 -6.97 16.73 -0.53
CA CYS A 50 -6.67 17.12 -1.89
C CYS A 50 -6.74 18.64 -2.02
N GLN A 51 -5.76 19.25 -2.67
CA GLN A 51 -5.81 20.67 -3.02
C GLN A 51 -5.99 20.82 -4.53
N ILE A 52 -7.03 21.55 -4.95
CA ILE A 52 -7.31 21.83 -6.36
C ILE A 52 -7.60 23.32 -6.48
N ASN A 53 -6.87 24.03 -7.36
CA ASN A 53 -7.05 25.46 -7.61
C ASN A 53 -7.07 26.33 -6.34
N GLY A 54 -6.23 26.01 -5.36
CA GLY A 54 -6.16 26.72 -4.08
C GLY A 54 -7.17 26.26 -3.02
N PHE A 55 -8.16 25.43 -3.38
CA PHE A 55 -9.14 24.89 -2.43
C PHE A 55 -8.68 23.54 -1.87
N LEU A 56 -8.66 23.42 -0.54
CA LEU A 56 -8.29 22.20 0.18
C LEU A 56 -9.55 21.42 0.61
N SER A 57 -9.56 20.11 0.40
CA SER A 57 -10.64 19.24 0.88
C SER A 57 -10.61 19.08 2.40
N SER A 58 -11.75 18.71 2.99
CA SER A 58 -11.77 18.17 4.35
C SER A 58 -10.91 16.92 4.46
N GLU A 59 -10.47 16.61 5.68
CA GLU A 59 -9.82 15.33 5.98
C GLU A 59 -10.81 14.20 5.74
N LYS A 60 -10.33 13.12 5.12
CA LYS A 60 -11.10 11.89 4.92
C LYS A 60 -10.72 10.83 5.94
#